data_AF-A0A397SHR2-F1
#
_entry.id   AF-A0A397SHR2-F1
#
_cell.length_a   1.000
_cell.length_b   1.000
_cell.length_c   1.000
_cell.angle_alpha   90.00
_cell.angle_beta   90.00
_cell.angle_gamma   90.00
#
_symmetry.space_group_name_H-M   'P 1'
#
loop_
_entity.id
_entity.type
_entity.pdbx_description
1 polymer ?
#
loop_
_entity_poly.entity_id
_entity_poly.type
_entity_poly.pdbx_seq_one_letter_code
_entity_poly.pdbx_strand_id
1 'polypeptide(L)'
;MSSAVYAKSLLVGGFIIGLGYGLMKITTPNTEEWYAKLPPDLKEQINSPETRKKNELIMEILKRTAKSDKTIYDPNQILDEMKKEEEMKKEKKI
;
A
#
# COMPACT_ATOMS: atom_id res chain seq x y z
N MET A 1 9.79 12.76 38.18
CA MET A 1 8.41 12.20 38.09
C MET A 1 8.39 10.85 38.79
N SER A 2 7.38 10.59 39.62
CA SER A 2 7.27 9.33 40.38
C SER A 2 6.92 8.16 39.46
N SER A 3 7.53 6.99 39.69
CA SER A 3 7.27 5.74 38.95
C SER A 3 5.79 5.35 38.92
N ALA A 4 5.03 5.70 39.97
CA ALA A 4 3.60 5.49 40.06
C ALA A 4 2.80 6.29 39.02
N VAL A 5 3.28 7.48 38.64
CA VAL A 5 2.62 8.30 37.61
C VAL A 5 2.85 7.70 36.22
N TYR A 6 4.03 7.15 35.98
CA TYR A 6 4.38 6.49 34.72
C TYR A 6 3.62 5.18 34.49
N ALA A 7 3.45 4.38 35.55
CA ALA A 7 2.64 3.16 35.48
C ALA A 7 1.17 3.48 35.17
N LYS A 8 0.62 4.54 35.77
CA LYS A 8 -0.76 5.00 35.50
C LYS A 8 -0.91 5.48 34.05
N SER A 9 0.05 6.24 33.51
CA SER A 9 -0.03 6.69 32.11
C SER A 9 0.03 5.52 31.11
N LEU A 10 0.83 4.49 31.38
CA LEU A 10 0.89 3.30 30.53
C LEU A 10 -0.41 2.50 30.57
N LEU A 11 -1.03 2.35 31.75
CA LEU A 11 -2.31 1.66 31.88
C LEU A 11 -3.44 2.41 31.17
N VAL A 12 -3.52 3.73 31.36
CA VAL A 12 -4.54 4.56 30.71
C VAL A 12 -4.31 4.61 29.19
N GLY A 13 -3.07 4.78 28.74
CA GLY A 13 -2.73 4.75 27.32
C GLY A 13 -3.03 3.40 26.67
N GLY A 14 -2.66 2.30 27.32
CA GLY A 14 -2.98 0.95 26.86
C GLY A 14 -4.48 0.68 26.81
N PHE A 15 -5.25 1.19 27.78
CA PHE A 15 -6.71 1.10 27.78
C PHE A 15 -7.34 1.86 26.61
N ILE A 16 -6.89 3.07 26.32
CA ILE A 16 -7.39 3.88 25.19
C ILE A 16 -7.09 3.18 23.86
N ILE A 17 -5.88 2.66 23.68
CA ILE A 17 -5.49 1.92 22.46
C ILE A 17 -6.34 0.65 22.32
N GLY A 18 -6.52 -0.09 23.42
CA GLY A 18 -7.35 -1.30 23.43
C GLY A 18 -8.81 -1.00 23.11
N LEU A 19 -9.37 0.08 23.65
CA LEU A 19 -10.73 0.53 23.36
C LEU A 19 -10.88 0.95 21.90
N GLY A 20 -9.91 1.70 21.36
CA GLY A 20 -9.89 2.11 19.95
C GLY A 20 -9.84 0.90 19.01
N TYR A 21 -9.01 -0.09 19.32
CA TYR A 21 -8.95 -1.35 18.55
C TYR A 21 -10.25 -2.15 18.64
N GLY A 22 -10.86 -2.22 19.83
CA GLY A 22 -12.16 -2.86 20.05
C GLY A 22 -13.26 -2.21 19.22
N LEU A 23 -13.34 -0.87 19.23
CA LEU A 23 -14.27 -0.11 18.41
C LEU A 23 -14.05 -0.37 16.92
N MET A 24 -12.79 -0.31 16.45
CA MET A 24 -12.45 -0.59 15.05
C MET A 24 -12.95 -1.96 14.62
N LYS A 25 -12.78 -2.99 15.46
CA LYS A 25 -13.21 -4.36 15.17
C LYS A 25 -14.74 -4.52 15.16
N ILE A 26 -15.48 -3.68 15.90
CA ILE A 26 -16.95 -3.69 15.92
C ILE A 26 -17.52 -2.92 14.72
N THR A 27 -16.94 -1.76 14.38
CA THR A 27 -17.49 -0.88 13.35
C THR A 27 -17.06 -1.26 11.94
N THR A 28 -15.92 -1.94 11.80
CA THR A 28 -15.38 -2.34 10.49
C THR A 28 -15.77 -3.79 10.22
N PRO A 29 -16.44 -4.10 9.10
CA PRO A 29 -16.76 -5.48 8.74
C PRO A 29 -15.47 -6.28 8.57
N ASN A 30 -15.51 -7.55 8.95
CA ASN A 30 -14.42 -8.48 8.70
C ASN A 30 -14.15 -8.55 7.17
N THR A 31 -12.92 -8.86 6.76
CA THR A 31 -12.53 -8.86 5.34
C THR A 31 -13.51 -9.68 4.48
N GLU A 32 -13.95 -10.84 4.97
CA GLU A 32 -14.91 -11.70 4.29
C GLU A 32 -16.31 -11.06 4.14
N GLU A 33 -16.81 -10.37 5.16
CA GLU A 33 -18.09 -9.66 5.11
C GLU A 33 -18.01 -8.41 4.22
N TRP A 34 -16.86 -7.75 4.19
CA TRP A 34 -16.57 -6.66 3.26
C TRP A 34 -16.55 -7.17 1.82
N TYR A 35 -15.85 -8.28 1.56
CA TYR A 35 -15.85 -8.95 0.26
C TYR A 35 -17.26 -9.39 -0.15
N ALA A 36 -18.06 -9.91 0.78
CA ALA A 36 -19.45 -10.30 0.51
C ALA A 36 -20.31 -9.11 0.06
N LYS A 37 -20.09 -7.92 0.65
CA LYS A 37 -20.76 -6.66 0.31
C LYS A 37 -20.27 -6.02 -0.99
N LEU A 38 -19.19 -6.50 -1.60
CA LEU A 38 -18.75 -5.98 -2.90
C LEU A 38 -19.76 -6.37 -4.00
N PRO A 39 -20.10 -5.44 -4.90
CA PRO A 39 -20.78 -5.71 -6.16
C PRO A 39 -20.10 -6.86 -6.94
N PRO A 40 -20.87 -7.69 -7.67
CA PRO A 40 -20.34 -8.82 -8.45
C PRO A 40 -19.22 -8.40 -9.42
N ASP A 41 -19.35 -7.24 -10.06
CA ASP A 41 -18.36 -6.70 -11.01
C ASP A 41 -16.99 -6.42 -10.38
N LEU A 42 -16.94 -6.07 -9.09
CA LEU A 42 -15.69 -5.85 -8.36
C LEU A 42 -15.07 -7.17 -7.90
N LYS A 43 -15.89 -8.17 -7.59
CA LYS A 43 -15.42 -9.52 -7.24
C LYS A 43 -14.73 -10.18 -8.43
N GLU A 44 -15.26 -10.01 -9.64
CA GLU A 44 -14.63 -10.49 -10.86
C GLU A 44 -13.34 -9.75 -11.19
N GLN A 45 -13.32 -8.42 -11.04
CA GLN A 45 -12.11 -7.63 -11.24
C GLN A 45 -10.98 -8.04 -10.29
N ILE A 46 -11.26 -8.28 -9.00
CA ILE A 46 -10.22 -8.66 -8.04
C ILE A 46 -9.68 -10.09 -8.29
N ASN A 47 -10.52 -11.00 -8.77
CA ASN A 47 -10.11 -12.36 -9.12
C ASN A 47 -9.51 -12.49 -10.53
N SER A 48 -9.64 -11.47 -11.37
CA SER A 48 -9.03 -11.49 -12.70
C SER A 48 -7.50 -11.55 -12.60
N PRO A 49 -6.83 -12.47 -13.32
CA PRO A 49 -5.37 -12.53 -13.38
C PRO A 49 -4.76 -11.23 -13.91
N GLU A 50 -5.51 -10.46 -14.70
CA GLU A 50 -5.06 -9.16 -15.21
C GLU A 50 -4.91 -8.12 -14.09
N THR A 51 -5.84 -8.09 -13.14
CA THR A 51 -5.80 -7.15 -12.01
C THR A 51 -4.66 -7.46 -11.06
N ARG A 52 -4.35 -8.75 -10.86
CA ARG A 52 -3.16 -9.16 -10.10
C ARG A 52 -1.87 -8.66 -10.75
N LYS A 53 -1.72 -8.85 -12.06
CA LYS A 53 -0.58 -8.33 -12.83
C LYS A 53 -0.49 -6.80 -12.77
N LYS A 54 -1.61 -6.09 -12.90
CA LYS A 54 -1.66 -4.62 -12.77
C LYS A 54 -1.21 -4.17 -11.38
N ASN A 55 -1.68 -4.82 -10.32
CA ASN A 55 -1.30 -4.49 -8.95
C ASN A 55 0.19 -4.77 -8.67
N GLU A 56 0.74 -5.85 -9.23
CA GLU A 56 2.17 -6.16 -9.16
C GLU A 56 3.02 -5.08 -9.84
N LEU A 57 2.63 -4.64 -11.04
CA LEU A 57 3.31 -3.57 -11.76
C LEU A 57 3.24 -2.24 -11.02
N ILE A 58 2.08 -1.87 -10.48
CA ILE A 58 1.91 -0.66 -9.67
C ILE A 58 2.80 -0.72 -8.42
N MET A 59 2.84 -1.86 -7.74
CA MET A 59 3.70 -2.06 -6.57
C MET A 59 5.19 -1.96 -6.93
N GLU A 60 5.59 -2.48 -8.09
CA GLU A 60 6.96 -2.35 -8.59
C GLU A 60 7.32 -0.89 -8.87
N ILE A 61 6.43 -0.14 -9.53
CA ILE A 61 6.60 1.30 -9.76
C ILE A 61 6.72 2.03 -8.41
N LEU A 62 5.82 1.77 -7.46
CA LEU A 62 5.88 2.36 -6.11
C LEU A 62 7.19 2.05 -5.40
N LYS A 63 7.72 0.83 -5.49
CA LYS A 63 9.00 0.46 -4.87
C LYS A 63 10.19 1.14 -5.54
N ARG A 64 10.15 1.30 -6.88
CA ARG A 64 11.16 2.04 -7.64
C ARG A 64 11.12 3.51 -7.27
N THR A 65 9.92 4.09 -7.17
CA THR A 65 9.73 5.50 -6.81
C THR A 65 10.01 5.76 -5.33
N ALA A 66 9.70 4.85 -4.41
CA ALA A 66 10.04 5.02 -2.99
C ALA A 66 11.56 5.08 -2.73
N LYS A 67 12.37 4.55 -3.66
CA LYS A 67 13.83 4.66 -3.65
C LYS A 67 14.35 5.90 -4.37
N SER A 68 13.47 6.66 -5.02
CA SER A 68 13.78 7.85 -5.80
C SER A 68 13.21 9.08 -5.08
N ASP A 69 13.97 10.17 -5.00
CA ASP A 69 13.48 11.45 -4.44
C ASP A 69 12.44 12.16 -5.33
N LYS A 70 11.96 11.50 -6.40
CA LYS A 70 11.08 12.09 -7.43
C LYS A 70 9.66 11.55 -7.36
N THR A 71 8.70 12.39 -7.72
CA THR A 71 7.26 12.07 -7.65
C THR A 71 6.81 11.15 -8.79
N ILE A 72 5.83 10.29 -8.52
CA ILE A 72 5.31 9.24 -9.43
C ILE A 72 4.78 9.80 -10.78
N TYR A 73 4.37 11.07 -10.84
CA TYR A 73 3.70 11.66 -12.00
C TYR A 73 4.57 12.58 -12.87
N ASP A 74 5.90 12.66 -12.67
CA ASP A 74 6.73 13.57 -13.47
C ASP A 74 6.91 13.04 -14.92
N PRO A 75 6.34 13.72 -15.94
CA PRO A 75 6.39 13.25 -17.34
C PRO A 75 7.82 13.18 -17.89
N ASN A 76 8.73 13.99 -17.39
CA ASN A 76 10.12 14.03 -17.86
C ASN A 76 10.89 12.77 -17.42
N GLN A 77 10.56 12.22 -16.25
CA GLN A 77 11.16 10.98 -15.76
C GLN A 77 10.80 9.78 -16.64
N ILE A 78 9.53 9.71 -17.09
CA ILE A 78 9.07 8.63 -17.98
C ILE A 78 9.83 8.68 -19.31
N LEU A 79 10.04 9.87 -19.86
CA LEU A 79 10.82 10.07 -21.08
C LEU A 79 12.30 9.68 -20.91
N ASP A 80 12.91 10.02 -19.77
CA ASP A 80 14.30 9.68 -19.48
C ASP A 80 14.51 8.17 -19.23
N GLU A 81 13.56 7.51 -18.57
CA GLU A 81 13.58 6.06 -18.35
C GLU A 81 13.37 5.30 -19.68
N MET A 82 12.43 5.73 -20.53
CA MET A 82 12.24 5.14 -21.86
C MET A 82 13.49 5.28 -22.73
N LYS A 83 14.17 6.44 -22.71
CA LYS A 83 15.44 6.63 -23.42
C LYS A 83 16.53 5.68 -22.90
N LYS A 84 16.67 5.52 -21.58
CA LYS A 84 17.62 4.57 -20.99
C LYS A 84 17.32 3.12 -21.37
N GLU A 85 16.05 2.72 -21.42
CA GLU A 85 15.66 1.38 -21.87
C GLU A 85 15.97 1.15 -23.36
N GLU A 86 15.80 2.16 -24.21
CA GLU A 86 16.17 2.10 -25.63
C GLU A 86 17.69 1.99 -25.84
N GLU A 87 18.49 2.70 -25.03
CA GLU A 87 19.96 2.62 -25.07
C GLU A 87 20.45 1.25 -24.60
N MET A 88 19.94 0.73 -23.49
CA MET A 88 20.30 -0.63 -23.01
C MET A 88 19.90 -1.74 -24.00
N LYS A 89 18.81 -1.55 -24.77
CA LYS A 89 18.41 -2.50 -25.83
C LYS A 89 19.30 -2.42 -27.06
N LYS A 90 19.89 -1.25 -27.37
CA LYS A 90 20.85 -1.09 -28.47
C LYS A 90 22.20 -1.70 -28.12
N GLU A 91 22.68 -1.53 -26.89
CA GLU A 91 23.95 -2.13 -26.42
C GLU A 91 23.89 -3.67 -26.36
N LYS A 92 22.76 -4.25 -25.98
CA LYS A 92 22.59 -5.72 -25.97
C LYS A 92 22.47 -6.36 -27.35
N LYS A 93 22.35 -5.56 -28.41
CA LYS A 93 22.16 -6.02 -29.79
C LYS A 93 23.45 -6.02 -30.61
N ILE A 94 24.59 -5.76 -29.98
CA ILE A 94 25.95 -5.80 -30.54
C ILE A 94 26.68 -7.02 -29.95
#